data_AF-A0A1Z9GW60-F1
#
_entry.id   AF-A0A1Z9GW60-F1
#
_cell.length_a   1.000
_cell.length_b   1.000
_cell.length_c   1.000
_cell.angle_alpha   90.00
_cell.angle_beta   90.00
_cell.angle_gamma   90.00
#
_symmetry.space_group_name_H-M   'P 1'
#
loop_
_entity.id
_entity.type
_entity.pdbx_description
1 polymer ?
#
loop_
_entity_poly.entity_id
_entity_poly.type
_entity_poly.pdbx_seq_one_letter_code
_entity_poly.pdbx_strand_id
1 'polypeptide(L)'
;HFLVFIGFFLPEVFAQWKSESLPLASFLWHHRDPMRVGWDGNELFVQLKPHPDEGEYRLAFRVLREGHTHFRLIQNFLSQSHQDNNQYLTIPFSHLNASIQRDALKALFPRDTPDASGWKHRVIYDWESLPSLVNVFVEKEHRENSLLELETPGFSGNLSQNDITKENNLERGVEVVIPWKFIRQDLNLKPVALKPPLEVYEGPRGERFALYKLEAGETIYSHVVLRFTYFAGQQRINQAVGDLLALNELVNVHEIPSGTRIRIPLHWIRNDFQFHVPGVYQESESEKRSSSPPNSKKPGICAEYHSCIEEEVPPSPLQQSDHPSSSDDINHFPNLLSGLPNFDSSLR
;
A
#
# COMPACT_ATOMS: atom_id res chain seq x y z
N HIS A 1 31.41 -65.59 -40.80
CA HIS A 1 30.97 -64.23 -40.45
C HIS A 1 29.97 -64.30 -39.30
N PHE A 2 30.23 -63.62 -38.19
CA PHE A 2 29.27 -63.40 -37.11
C PHE A 2 29.20 -61.88 -36.89
N LEU A 3 27.99 -61.32 -36.95
CA LEU A 3 27.73 -59.91 -36.66
C LEU A 3 27.45 -59.76 -35.16
N VAL A 4 28.27 -58.99 -34.47
CA VAL A 4 28.02 -58.60 -33.07
C VAL A 4 27.25 -57.28 -33.08
N PHE A 5 26.00 -57.31 -32.64
CA PHE A 5 25.24 -56.10 -32.35
C PHE A 5 25.76 -55.48 -31.04
N ILE A 6 26.47 -54.36 -31.14
CA ILE A 6 26.84 -53.54 -29.98
C ILE A 6 25.67 -52.61 -29.69
N GLY A 7 24.86 -52.96 -28.69
CA GLY A 7 23.82 -52.07 -28.17
C GLY A 7 24.44 -50.94 -27.38
N PHE A 8 24.51 -49.74 -27.96
CA PHE A 8 24.85 -48.52 -27.23
C PHE A 8 23.67 -48.11 -26.33
N PHE A 9 23.70 -48.56 -25.08
CA PHE A 9 22.96 -47.91 -24.00
C PHE A 9 23.68 -46.59 -23.66
N LEU A 10 23.20 -45.49 -24.25
CA LEU A 10 23.47 -44.16 -23.72
C LEU A 10 22.64 -43.97 -22.45
N PRO A 11 23.24 -43.70 -21.28
CA PRO A 11 22.48 -43.17 -20.17
C PRO A 11 22.11 -41.72 -20.51
N GLU A 12 20.83 -41.46 -20.72
CA GLU A 12 20.26 -40.11 -20.65
C GLU A 12 20.41 -39.62 -19.21
N VAL A 13 21.58 -39.06 -18.91
CA VAL A 13 21.79 -38.31 -17.67
C VAL A 13 21.00 -37.02 -17.83
N PHE A 14 19.77 -37.03 -17.30
CA PHE A 14 19.01 -35.84 -16.97
C PHE A 14 19.75 -35.04 -15.90
N ALA A 15 20.84 -34.38 -16.30
CA ALA A 15 21.45 -33.30 -15.57
C ALA A 15 20.51 -32.09 -15.67
N GLN A 16 19.38 -32.18 -14.97
CA GLN A 16 18.53 -31.02 -14.70
C GLN A 16 19.36 -30.11 -13.79
N TRP A 17 20.16 -29.23 -14.41
CA TRP A 17 20.84 -28.16 -13.73
C TRP A 17 19.77 -27.26 -13.10
N LYS A 18 19.41 -27.57 -11.86
CA LYS A 18 18.75 -26.66 -10.93
C LYS A 18 19.76 -25.53 -10.74
N SER A 19 19.74 -24.54 -11.63
CA SER A 19 20.62 -23.38 -11.55
C SER A 19 20.40 -22.78 -10.18
N GLU A 20 21.45 -22.74 -9.37
CA GLU A 20 21.39 -22.19 -8.02
C GLU A 20 20.85 -20.77 -8.16
N SER A 21 19.64 -20.52 -7.65
CA SER A 21 18.91 -19.31 -7.94
C SER A 21 19.60 -18.15 -7.22
N LEU A 22 20.41 -17.42 -7.97
CA LEU A 22 21.29 -16.42 -7.38
C LEU A 22 20.47 -15.22 -6.89
N PRO A 23 20.69 -14.75 -5.66
CA PRO A 23 20.09 -13.51 -5.20
C PRO A 23 20.56 -12.35 -6.07
N LEU A 24 19.61 -11.61 -6.61
CA LEU A 24 19.81 -10.47 -7.52
C LEU A 24 20.13 -9.17 -6.76
N ALA A 25 19.63 -9.04 -5.53
CA ALA A 25 19.92 -7.90 -4.66
C ALA A 25 19.98 -8.31 -3.18
N SER A 26 20.62 -7.46 -2.35
CA SER A 26 20.69 -7.60 -0.89
C SER A 26 20.14 -6.35 -0.20
N PHE A 27 19.48 -6.51 0.95
CA PHE A 27 18.86 -5.41 1.70
C PHE A 27 18.89 -5.65 3.20
N LEU A 28 18.64 -4.58 3.96
CA LEU A 28 18.44 -4.63 5.41
C LEU A 28 16.97 -4.40 5.74
N TRP A 29 16.30 -5.43 6.23
CA TRP A 29 14.97 -5.29 6.82
C TRP A 29 15.11 -4.68 8.23
N HIS A 30 14.24 -3.74 8.59
CA HIS A 30 14.30 -2.94 9.83
C HIS A 30 15.68 -2.33 10.16
N HIS A 31 16.48 -2.03 9.13
CA HIS A 31 17.88 -1.57 9.23
C HIS A 31 18.80 -2.51 10.02
N ARG A 32 18.44 -3.79 10.19
CA ARG A 32 19.17 -4.75 11.05
C ARG A 32 19.31 -6.13 10.44
N ASP A 33 18.25 -6.66 9.83
CA ASP A 33 18.21 -8.05 9.35
C ASP A 33 18.69 -8.14 7.90
N PRO A 34 19.87 -8.73 7.62
CA PRO A 34 20.38 -8.87 6.27
C PRO A 34 19.60 -9.95 5.52
N MET A 35 18.96 -9.54 4.43
CA MET A 35 18.18 -10.39 3.55
C MET A 35 18.66 -10.24 2.10
N ARG A 36 18.31 -11.19 1.25
CA ARG A 36 18.62 -11.17 -0.17
C ARG A 36 17.39 -11.56 -0.98
N VAL A 37 17.11 -10.87 -2.08
CA VAL A 37 15.99 -11.17 -2.98
C VAL A 37 16.52 -11.71 -4.30
N GLY A 38 15.85 -12.68 -4.88
CA GLY A 38 16.19 -13.24 -6.19
C GLY A 38 14.98 -13.81 -6.92
N TRP A 39 15.24 -14.35 -8.11
CA TRP A 39 14.26 -15.00 -8.99
C TRP A 39 14.77 -16.41 -9.31
N ASP A 40 13.91 -17.43 -9.23
CA ASP A 40 14.29 -18.83 -9.43
C ASP A 40 13.91 -19.41 -10.81
N GLY A 41 13.31 -18.59 -11.67
CA GLY A 41 12.73 -19.01 -12.95
C GLY A 41 11.21 -19.02 -12.96
N ASN A 42 10.56 -19.03 -11.78
CA ASN A 42 9.11 -19.14 -11.62
C ASN A 42 8.52 -18.08 -10.66
N GLU A 43 9.15 -17.84 -9.51
CA GLU A 43 8.76 -16.74 -8.62
C GLU A 43 9.95 -16.02 -7.98
N LEU A 44 9.66 -14.85 -7.37
CA LEU A 44 10.61 -14.21 -6.48
C LEU A 44 10.72 -14.98 -5.17
N PHE A 45 11.90 -14.95 -4.57
CA PHE A 45 12.13 -15.48 -3.22
C PHE A 45 12.96 -14.49 -2.40
N VAL A 46 12.95 -14.65 -1.08
CA VAL A 46 13.89 -13.99 -0.18
C VAL A 46 14.66 -15.03 0.64
N GLN A 47 15.97 -14.87 0.65
CA GLN A 47 16.90 -15.56 1.54
C GLN A 47 17.12 -14.72 2.80
N LEU A 48 16.94 -15.34 3.98
CA LEU A 48 17.17 -14.72 5.28
C LEU A 48 17.86 -15.70 6.23
N LYS A 49 18.31 -15.22 7.39
CA LYS A 49 18.81 -16.07 8.48
C LYS A 49 17.84 -16.03 9.68
N PRO A 50 17.54 -17.18 10.29
CA PRO A 50 17.01 -17.21 11.65
C PRO A 50 17.96 -16.49 12.62
N HIS A 51 17.43 -15.82 13.64
CA HIS A 51 18.25 -15.28 14.72
C HIS A 51 18.74 -16.41 15.66
N PRO A 52 19.83 -16.22 16.42
CA PRO A 52 20.18 -17.12 17.52
C PRO A 52 18.99 -17.30 18.47
N ASP A 53 18.75 -18.54 18.89
CA ASP A 53 17.65 -18.93 19.80
C ASP A 53 16.22 -18.59 19.32
N GLU A 54 16.06 -18.31 18.03
CA GLU A 54 14.77 -18.08 17.39
C GLU A 54 14.06 -19.40 17.07
N GLY A 55 13.19 -19.84 17.99
CA GLY A 55 12.29 -20.97 17.74
C GLY A 55 11.34 -20.73 16.56
N GLU A 56 10.97 -21.80 15.87
CA GLU A 56 10.18 -21.82 14.63
C GLU A 56 8.96 -20.88 14.64
N TYR A 57 8.18 -20.86 15.73
CA TYR A 57 7.02 -19.99 15.85
C TYR A 57 7.38 -18.50 15.82
N ARG A 58 8.48 -18.09 16.47
CA ARG A 58 8.95 -16.69 16.44
C ARG A 58 9.44 -16.31 15.06
N LEU A 59 10.20 -17.19 14.41
CA LEU A 59 10.65 -17.02 13.03
C LEU A 59 9.46 -16.85 12.07
N ALA A 60 8.48 -17.76 12.13
CA ALA A 60 7.28 -17.69 11.32
C ALA A 60 6.50 -16.39 11.54
N PHE A 61 6.25 -16.01 12.80
CA PHE A 61 5.55 -14.78 13.16
C PHE A 61 6.28 -13.51 12.66
N ARG A 62 7.61 -13.52 12.72
CA ARG A 62 8.47 -12.44 12.20
C ARG A 62 8.33 -12.33 10.68
N VAL A 63 8.53 -13.42 9.93
CA VAL A 63 8.77 -13.33 8.47
C VAL A 63 7.56 -13.60 7.58
N LEU A 64 6.58 -14.41 7.99
CA LEU A 64 5.45 -14.80 7.14
C LEU A 64 4.27 -13.82 7.23
N ARG A 65 3.51 -13.65 6.13
CA ARG A 65 2.29 -12.81 6.09
C ARG A 65 1.29 -13.24 7.16
N GLU A 66 1.09 -14.54 7.26
CA GLU A 66 0.14 -15.21 8.16
C GLU A 66 0.86 -16.07 9.20
N GLY A 67 2.02 -15.62 9.70
CA GLY A 67 2.88 -16.43 10.58
C GLY A 67 2.26 -16.91 11.89
N HIS A 68 1.15 -16.31 12.33
CA HIS A 68 0.42 -16.70 13.54
C HIS A 68 -0.49 -17.93 13.31
N THR A 69 -1.09 -18.09 12.13
CA THR A 69 -1.91 -19.26 11.74
C THR A 69 -1.08 -20.32 11.02
N HIS A 70 -0.18 -19.90 10.13
CA HIS A 70 0.54 -20.77 9.20
C HIS A 70 1.98 -21.09 9.61
N PHE A 71 2.29 -21.06 10.91
CA PHE A 71 3.67 -21.26 11.40
C PHE A 71 4.32 -22.57 10.93
N ARG A 72 3.54 -23.65 10.74
CA ARG A 72 4.03 -24.94 10.24
C ARG A 72 4.66 -24.86 8.84
N LEU A 73 4.33 -23.85 8.03
CA LEU A 73 5.00 -23.65 6.73
C LEU A 73 6.51 -23.45 6.88
N ILE A 74 6.97 -22.85 8.00
CA ILE A 74 8.40 -22.60 8.24
C ILE A 74 9.20 -23.91 8.36
N GLN A 75 8.57 -24.99 8.85
CA GLN A 75 9.21 -26.29 9.01
C GLN A 75 9.60 -26.92 7.66
N ASN A 76 8.78 -26.69 6.63
CA ASN A 76 9.06 -27.15 5.27
C ASN A 76 10.29 -26.41 4.69
N PHE A 77 10.32 -25.08 4.81
CA PHE A 77 11.44 -24.27 4.33
C PHE A 77 12.74 -24.56 5.09
N LEU A 78 12.68 -24.74 6.42
CA LEU A 78 13.84 -25.13 7.23
C LEU A 78 14.37 -26.50 6.82
N SER A 79 13.49 -27.49 6.63
CA SER A 79 13.87 -28.82 6.16
C SER A 79 14.59 -28.80 4.81
N GLN A 80 14.10 -27.99 3.86
CA GLN A 80 14.74 -27.80 2.55
C GLN A 80 16.10 -27.10 2.68
N SER A 81 16.19 -26.05 3.50
CA SER A 81 17.45 -25.33 3.79
C SER A 81 18.53 -26.26 4.36
N HIS A 82 18.14 -27.20 5.23
CA HIS A 82 19.06 -28.21 5.78
C HIS A 82 19.50 -29.24 4.74
N GLN A 83 18.62 -29.67 3.83
CA GLN A 83 18.97 -30.59 2.74
C GLN A 83 19.98 -29.97 1.75
N ASP A 84 19.78 -28.69 1.42
CA ASP A 84 20.65 -27.94 0.50
C ASP A 84 21.95 -27.42 1.18
N ASN A 85 22.20 -27.75 2.45
CA ASN A 85 23.31 -27.24 3.28
C ASN A 85 23.43 -25.70 3.29
N ASN A 86 22.32 -24.99 3.06
CA ASN A 86 22.35 -23.54 2.87
C ASN A 86 22.36 -22.83 4.23
N GLN A 87 23.24 -21.83 4.38
CA GLN A 87 23.25 -20.94 5.54
C GLN A 87 22.06 -19.96 5.56
N TYR A 88 21.28 -19.92 4.49
CA TYR A 88 20.09 -19.09 4.32
C TYR A 88 18.83 -19.94 4.17
N LEU A 89 17.80 -19.51 4.89
CA LEU A 89 16.44 -19.97 4.68
C LEU A 89 15.84 -19.23 3.48
N THR A 90 15.55 -19.96 2.40
CA THR A 90 14.83 -19.43 1.24
C THR A 90 13.33 -19.54 1.48
N ILE A 91 12.61 -18.42 1.38
CA ILE A 91 11.15 -18.35 1.49
C ILE A 91 10.59 -17.73 0.20
N PRO A 92 9.58 -18.35 -0.46
CA PRO A 92 8.91 -17.76 -1.62
C PRO A 92 8.29 -16.40 -1.27
N PHE A 93 8.44 -15.43 -2.17
CA PHE A 93 8.04 -14.04 -1.94
C PHE A 93 6.57 -13.93 -1.54
N SER A 94 5.72 -14.74 -2.17
CA SER A 94 4.28 -14.85 -1.93
C SER A 94 3.89 -15.14 -0.46
N HIS A 95 4.73 -15.83 0.31
CA HIS A 95 4.47 -16.17 1.71
C HIS A 95 4.96 -15.14 2.74
N LEU A 96 5.83 -14.21 2.34
CA LEU A 96 6.44 -13.23 3.23
C LEU A 96 5.47 -12.13 3.66
N ASN A 97 5.73 -11.53 4.81
CA ASN A 97 5.00 -10.34 5.25
C ASN A 97 5.22 -9.17 4.28
N ALA A 98 4.25 -8.26 4.22
CA ALA A 98 4.23 -7.19 3.22
C ALA A 98 5.38 -6.17 3.35
N SER A 99 6.01 -6.03 4.52
CA SER A 99 7.19 -5.18 4.70
C SER A 99 8.46 -5.82 4.14
N ILE A 100 8.68 -7.12 4.34
CA ILE A 100 9.79 -7.84 3.70
C ILE A 100 9.59 -7.79 2.18
N GLN A 101 8.36 -8.01 1.71
CA GLN A 101 8.01 -7.89 0.28
C GLN A 101 8.33 -6.49 -0.26
N ARG A 102 7.90 -5.42 0.43
CA ARG A 102 8.18 -4.03 0.06
C ARG A 102 9.68 -3.72 -0.03
N ASP A 103 10.46 -4.14 0.96
CA ASP A 103 11.88 -3.81 1.03
C ASP A 103 12.70 -4.66 0.05
N ALA A 104 12.28 -5.91 -0.20
CA ALA A 104 12.77 -6.74 -1.28
C ALA A 104 12.47 -6.11 -2.67
N LEU A 105 11.25 -5.64 -2.93
CA LEU A 105 10.89 -4.98 -4.19
C LEU A 105 11.72 -3.70 -4.42
N LYS A 106 11.92 -2.86 -3.39
CA LYS A 106 12.77 -1.67 -3.49
C LYS A 106 14.24 -1.99 -3.75
N ALA A 107 14.73 -3.11 -3.22
CA ALA A 107 16.11 -3.57 -3.43
C ALA A 107 16.31 -4.19 -4.83
N LEU A 108 15.31 -4.92 -5.31
CA LEU A 108 15.29 -5.53 -6.64
C LEU A 108 15.08 -4.49 -7.75
N PHE A 109 14.23 -3.51 -7.50
CA PHE A 109 13.86 -2.45 -8.44
C PHE A 109 14.22 -1.05 -7.89
N PRO A 110 15.53 -0.73 -7.73
CA PRO A 110 15.98 0.51 -7.12
C PRO A 110 15.74 1.77 -7.97
N ARG A 111 15.20 1.61 -9.18
CA ARG A 111 14.82 2.70 -10.10
C ARG A 111 13.33 3.01 -10.09
N ASP A 112 12.54 2.18 -9.41
CA ASP A 112 11.10 2.39 -9.33
C ASP A 112 10.78 3.58 -8.42
N THR A 113 9.79 4.38 -8.84
CA THR A 113 9.39 5.59 -8.13
C THR A 113 7.87 5.70 -8.02
N PRO A 114 7.34 6.34 -6.96
CA PRO A 114 5.95 6.74 -6.96
C PRO A 114 5.71 7.84 -7.99
N ASP A 115 4.68 7.66 -8.81
CA ASP A 115 4.10 8.65 -9.73
C ASP A 115 2.70 9.05 -9.23
N ALA A 116 2.12 10.10 -9.80
CA ALA A 116 0.77 10.54 -9.45
C ALA A 116 -0.34 9.52 -9.74
N SER A 117 -0.21 8.78 -10.83
CA SER A 117 -1.19 7.79 -11.26
C SER A 117 -0.96 6.40 -10.63
N GLY A 118 0.29 6.07 -10.29
CA GLY A 118 0.66 4.74 -9.81
C GLY A 118 2.10 4.59 -9.33
N TRP A 119 2.53 3.34 -9.18
CA TRP A 119 3.94 3.00 -9.03
C TRP A 119 4.57 2.92 -10.41
N LYS A 120 5.53 3.80 -10.70
CA LYS A 120 6.29 3.79 -11.93
C LYS A 120 7.43 2.79 -11.80
N HIS A 121 7.25 1.64 -12.43
CA HIS A 121 8.24 0.59 -12.54
C HIS A 121 9.10 0.78 -13.80
N ARG A 122 10.39 0.43 -13.72
CA ARG A 122 11.29 0.41 -14.88
C ARG A 122 12.03 -0.91 -15.00
N VAL A 123 11.81 -1.61 -16.10
CA VAL A 123 12.31 -2.97 -16.35
C VAL A 123 13.84 -3.01 -16.31
N ILE A 124 14.39 -3.96 -15.54
CA ILE A 124 15.84 -4.14 -15.31
C ILE A 124 16.30 -5.52 -15.81
N TYR A 125 15.47 -6.55 -15.68
CA TYR A 125 15.81 -7.95 -15.97
C TYR A 125 15.00 -8.53 -17.14
N ASP A 126 15.58 -9.49 -17.86
CA ASP A 126 14.97 -10.06 -19.09
C ASP A 126 13.83 -11.05 -18.83
N TRP A 127 13.56 -11.38 -17.56
CA TRP A 127 12.48 -12.28 -17.12
C TRP A 127 11.21 -11.53 -16.73
N GLU A 128 11.24 -10.19 -16.69
CA GLU A 128 10.11 -9.39 -16.23
C GLU A 128 9.01 -9.34 -17.29
N SER A 129 7.76 -9.53 -16.87
CA SER A 129 6.57 -9.50 -17.74
C SER A 129 5.42 -8.80 -17.02
N LEU A 130 4.38 -8.36 -17.75
CA LEU A 130 3.18 -7.79 -17.10
C LEU A 130 2.56 -8.76 -16.07
N PRO A 131 2.42 -10.08 -16.36
CA PRO A 131 2.00 -11.07 -15.35
C PRO A 131 2.89 -11.14 -14.10
N SER A 132 4.22 -11.07 -14.24
CA SER A 132 5.11 -11.12 -13.06
C SER A 132 4.98 -9.85 -12.21
N LEU A 133 4.93 -8.67 -12.83
CA LEU A 133 4.72 -7.39 -12.14
C LEU A 133 3.37 -7.36 -11.42
N VAL A 134 2.28 -7.76 -12.08
CA VAL A 134 0.96 -7.86 -11.46
C VAL A 134 0.95 -8.87 -10.31
N ASN A 135 1.60 -10.02 -10.44
CA ASN A 135 1.63 -11.02 -9.36
C ASN A 135 2.29 -10.48 -8.08
N VAL A 136 3.33 -9.65 -8.18
CA VAL A 136 4.06 -9.12 -7.01
C VAL A 136 3.46 -7.83 -6.44
N PHE A 137 2.92 -6.94 -7.27
CA PHE A 137 2.41 -5.62 -6.85
C PHE A 137 0.90 -5.55 -6.60
N VAL A 138 0.07 -6.42 -7.20
CA VAL A 138 -1.40 -6.30 -7.22
C VAL A 138 -2.11 -7.35 -6.36
N GLU A 139 -3.19 -6.95 -5.68
CA GLU A 139 -4.00 -7.88 -4.87
C GLU A 139 -4.61 -8.99 -5.74
N LYS A 140 -4.68 -10.20 -5.19
CA LYS A 140 -5.03 -11.42 -5.95
C LYS A 140 -6.35 -11.29 -6.73
N GLU A 141 -7.34 -10.66 -6.12
CA GLU A 141 -8.68 -10.39 -6.66
C GLU A 141 -8.75 -9.32 -7.77
N HIS A 142 -7.67 -8.57 -8.01
CA HIS A 142 -7.61 -7.53 -9.03
C HIS A 142 -6.68 -7.84 -10.20
N ARG A 143 -5.96 -8.97 -10.16
CA ARG A 143 -4.90 -9.30 -11.12
C ARG A 143 -5.38 -9.34 -12.57
N GLU A 144 -6.45 -10.09 -12.85
CA GLU A 144 -7.00 -10.25 -14.22
C GLU A 144 -7.44 -8.89 -14.80
N ASN A 145 -8.21 -8.12 -14.03
CA ASN A 145 -8.65 -6.78 -14.43
C ASN A 145 -7.48 -5.81 -14.62
N SER A 146 -6.45 -5.91 -13.77
CA SER A 146 -5.26 -5.06 -13.87
C SER A 146 -4.38 -5.40 -15.08
N LEU A 147 -4.29 -6.67 -15.47
CA LEU A 147 -3.58 -7.09 -16.69
C LEU A 147 -4.30 -6.55 -17.92
N LEU A 148 -5.60 -6.76 -18.02
CA LEU A 148 -6.40 -6.25 -19.15
C LEU A 148 -6.28 -4.74 -19.31
N GLU A 149 -6.27 -3.99 -18.21
CA GLU A 149 -6.11 -2.53 -18.25
C GLU A 149 -4.67 -2.11 -18.59
N LEU A 150 -3.64 -2.79 -18.06
CA LEU A 150 -2.22 -2.52 -18.39
C LEU A 150 -1.86 -2.88 -19.85
N GLU A 151 -2.45 -3.94 -20.40
CA GLU A 151 -2.30 -4.37 -21.79
C GLU A 151 -3.09 -3.48 -22.77
N THR A 152 -4.03 -2.66 -22.28
CA THR A 152 -4.83 -1.78 -23.14
C THR A 152 -3.94 -0.67 -23.74
N PRO A 153 -3.84 -0.56 -25.08
CA PRO A 153 -2.99 0.44 -25.72
C PRO A 153 -3.33 1.88 -25.29
N GLY A 154 -2.29 2.63 -24.89
CA GLY A 154 -2.43 4.00 -24.38
C GLY A 154 -2.74 4.12 -22.89
N PHE A 155 -3.04 3.03 -22.17
CA PHE A 155 -3.24 3.09 -20.71
C PHE A 155 -1.92 3.25 -19.95
N SER A 156 -0.96 2.33 -20.14
CA SER A 156 0.41 2.49 -19.62
C SER A 156 1.28 3.40 -20.50
N GLY A 157 0.68 4.45 -21.08
CA GLY A 157 1.32 5.58 -21.78
C GLY A 157 2.05 5.28 -23.10
N ASN A 158 2.85 4.21 -23.17
CA ASN A 158 3.81 3.97 -24.25
C ASN A 158 3.99 2.50 -24.65
N LEU A 159 3.43 1.50 -23.93
CA LEU A 159 3.62 0.08 -24.24
C LEU A 159 3.16 -0.25 -25.67
N SER A 160 4.13 -0.49 -26.53
CA SER A 160 4.02 -0.93 -27.91
C SER A 160 4.23 -2.43 -28.02
N GLN A 161 3.78 -3.03 -29.13
CA GLN A 161 4.10 -4.42 -29.45
C GLN A 161 5.62 -4.66 -29.57
N ASN A 162 6.40 -3.61 -29.81
CA ASN A 162 7.87 -3.66 -29.85
C ASN A 162 8.51 -3.71 -28.45
N ASP A 163 7.80 -3.32 -27.38
CA ASP A 163 8.32 -3.35 -26.01
C ASP A 163 8.17 -4.75 -25.37
N ILE A 164 7.71 -5.73 -26.16
CA ILE A 164 7.44 -7.11 -25.75
C ILE A 164 8.30 -8.05 -26.61
N THR A 165 9.15 -8.82 -25.95
CA THR A 165 9.99 -9.87 -26.53
C THR A 165 9.14 -11.05 -27.06
N LYS A 166 9.75 -11.95 -27.84
CA LYS A 166 9.05 -13.12 -28.39
C LYS A 166 8.59 -14.09 -27.30
N GLU A 167 9.25 -14.04 -26.16
CA GLU A 167 9.01 -14.81 -24.95
C GLU A 167 7.92 -14.18 -24.07
N ASN A 168 7.28 -13.08 -24.51
CA ASN A 168 6.26 -12.30 -23.80
C ASN A 168 6.76 -11.60 -22.51
N ASN A 169 8.07 -11.39 -22.41
CA ASN A 169 8.72 -10.54 -21.40
C ASN A 169 8.87 -9.11 -21.94
N LEU A 170 8.98 -8.13 -21.05
CA LEU A 170 9.17 -6.73 -21.39
C LEU A 170 10.64 -6.44 -21.76
N GLU A 171 10.86 -5.52 -22.71
CA GLU A 171 12.21 -5.07 -23.04
C GLU A 171 12.84 -4.23 -21.90
N ARG A 172 14.16 -4.34 -21.72
CA ARG A 172 14.88 -3.60 -20.67
C ARG A 172 14.76 -2.09 -20.84
N GLY A 173 14.49 -1.41 -19.73
CA GLY A 173 14.43 0.04 -19.66
C GLY A 173 13.08 0.65 -20.02
N VAL A 174 12.12 -0.16 -20.50
CA VAL A 174 10.69 0.15 -20.63
C VAL A 174 10.14 0.57 -19.27
N GLU A 175 9.21 1.53 -19.28
CA GLU A 175 8.57 2.06 -18.07
C GLU A 175 7.08 1.67 -18.06
N VAL A 176 6.64 1.05 -16.97
CA VAL A 176 5.24 0.61 -16.76
C VAL A 176 4.70 1.31 -15.52
N VAL A 177 3.51 1.90 -15.60
CA VAL A 177 2.89 2.53 -14.43
C VAL A 177 1.75 1.65 -13.93
N ILE A 178 1.93 1.08 -12.74
CA ILE A 178 0.93 0.22 -12.08
C ILE A 178 0.00 1.13 -11.26
N PRO A 179 -1.29 1.26 -11.60
CA PRO A 179 -2.19 2.22 -10.95
C PRO A 179 -2.34 2.00 -9.44
N TRP A 180 -2.40 3.11 -8.67
CA TRP A 180 -2.58 3.04 -7.21
C TRP A 180 -3.84 2.28 -6.76
N LYS A 181 -4.87 2.19 -7.61
CA LYS A 181 -6.10 1.43 -7.36
C LYS A 181 -5.91 -0.10 -7.32
N PHE A 182 -4.84 -0.61 -7.93
CA PHE A 182 -4.56 -2.05 -8.00
C PHE A 182 -3.45 -2.49 -7.03
N ILE A 183 -2.56 -1.56 -6.67
CA ILE A 183 -1.42 -1.88 -5.80
C ILE A 183 -1.91 -2.28 -4.41
N ARG A 184 -1.36 -3.40 -3.92
CA ARG A 184 -1.58 -3.91 -2.57
C ARG A 184 -1.25 -2.84 -1.52
N GLN A 185 -2.24 -2.49 -0.71
CA GLN A 185 -2.07 -1.44 0.30
C GLN A 185 -1.06 -1.83 1.38
N ASP A 186 -0.99 -3.12 1.72
CA ASP A 186 -0.08 -3.65 2.75
C ASP A 186 1.40 -3.54 2.37
N LEU A 187 1.74 -3.45 1.07
CA LEU A 187 3.10 -3.15 0.60
C LEU A 187 3.55 -1.73 0.97
N ASN A 188 2.65 -0.81 1.36
CA ASN A 188 3.02 0.53 1.83
C ASN A 188 3.96 1.32 0.88
N LEU A 189 3.81 1.10 -0.43
CA LEU A 189 4.62 1.75 -1.49
C LEU A 189 4.21 3.19 -1.76
N LYS A 190 2.92 3.51 -1.62
CA LYS A 190 2.41 4.87 -1.80
C LYS A 190 3.02 5.81 -0.75
N PRO A 191 3.70 6.91 -1.15
CA PRO A 191 4.22 7.88 -0.22
C PRO A 191 3.05 8.63 0.42
N VAL A 192 2.92 8.50 1.74
CA VAL A 192 1.98 9.29 2.53
C VAL A 192 2.82 10.19 3.43
N ALA A 193 2.67 11.50 3.25
CA ALA A 193 3.19 12.51 4.17
C ALA A 193 1.99 13.13 4.89
N LEU A 194 2.05 13.22 6.22
CA LEU A 194 0.94 13.69 7.04
C LEU A 194 1.19 15.10 7.54
N LYS A 195 0.14 15.90 7.62
CA LYS A 195 0.16 17.24 8.21
C LYS A 195 0.12 17.13 9.74
N PRO A 196 0.78 18.06 10.46
CA PRO A 196 0.60 18.18 11.91
C PRO A 196 -0.88 18.26 12.29
N PRO A 197 -1.30 17.65 13.40
CA PRO A 197 -0.49 17.01 14.45
C PRO A 197 -0.20 15.51 14.21
N LEU A 198 -0.44 14.98 13.01
CA LEU A 198 -0.17 13.57 12.71
C LEU A 198 1.26 13.36 12.22
N GLU A 199 1.91 12.31 12.74
CA GLU A 199 3.23 11.85 12.31
C GLU A 199 3.13 10.48 11.61
N VAL A 200 4.00 10.18 10.64
CA VAL A 200 4.06 8.83 10.05
C VAL A 200 4.94 7.95 10.93
N TYR A 201 4.35 6.89 11.48
CA TYR A 201 5.05 5.90 12.29
C TYR A 201 5.16 4.57 11.54
N GLU A 202 6.36 4.00 11.52
CA GLU A 202 6.61 2.65 10.99
C GLU A 202 6.86 1.67 12.13
N GLY A 203 6.04 0.62 12.19
CA GLY A 203 6.04 -0.37 13.26
C GLY A 203 7.11 -1.46 13.11
N PRO A 204 7.24 -2.36 14.11
CA PRO A 204 8.28 -3.41 14.14
C PRO A 204 8.20 -4.45 13.00
N ARG A 205 7.10 -4.48 12.24
CA ARG A 205 6.91 -5.32 11.04
C ARG A 205 6.72 -4.48 9.77
N GLY A 206 7.12 -3.20 9.80
CA GLY A 206 7.11 -2.25 8.68
C GLY A 206 5.72 -1.77 8.25
N GLU A 207 4.69 -2.21 8.97
CA GLU A 207 3.34 -1.65 9.02
C GLU A 207 3.42 -0.13 9.26
N ARG A 208 2.65 0.68 8.53
CA ARG A 208 2.66 2.13 8.68
C ARG A 208 1.34 2.68 9.20
N PHE A 209 1.45 3.59 10.15
CA PHE A 209 0.33 4.23 10.83
C PHE A 209 0.51 5.75 10.82
N ALA A 210 -0.60 6.47 10.88
CA ALA A 210 -0.58 7.82 11.43
C ALA A 210 -0.51 7.70 12.95
N LEU A 211 0.37 8.48 13.57
CA LEU A 211 0.56 8.54 15.00
C LEU A 211 0.02 9.88 15.49
N TYR A 212 -0.90 9.82 16.45
CA TYR A 212 -1.42 11.00 17.14
C TYR A 212 -1.15 10.90 18.63
N LYS A 213 -0.72 11.99 19.26
CA LYS A 213 -0.61 12.08 20.72
C LYS A 213 -1.88 12.74 21.26
N LEU A 214 -2.65 12.02 22.08
CA LEU A 214 -3.82 12.60 22.74
C LEU A 214 -3.40 13.69 23.72
N GLU A 215 -4.05 14.85 23.66
CA GLU A 215 -3.92 15.91 24.65
C GLU A 215 -4.92 15.75 25.80
N ALA A 216 -4.79 16.57 26.84
CA ALA A 216 -5.61 16.44 28.05
C ALA A 216 -7.10 16.70 27.77
N GLY A 217 -7.95 15.70 28.08
CA GLY A 217 -9.40 15.77 27.86
C GLY A 217 -9.86 15.37 26.45
N GLU A 218 -8.95 15.01 25.55
CA GLU A 218 -9.30 14.47 24.23
C GLU A 218 -9.81 13.02 24.33
N THR A 219 -10.57 12.57 23.31
CA THR A 219 -11.06 11.19 23.22
C THR A 219 -10.81 10.63 21.82
N ILE A 220 -10.66 9.30 21.70
CA ILE A 220 -10.57 8.62 20.40
C ILE A 220 -11.79 8.94 19.52
N TYR A 221 -12.99 8.97 20.10
CA TYR A 221 -14.23 9.23 19.36
C TYR A 221 -14.20 10.61 18.64
N SER A 222 -14.01 11.69 19.41
CA SER A 222 -14.16 13.05 18.88
C SER A 222 -12.88 13.64 18.28
N HIS A 223 -11.71 13.35 18.87
CA HIS A 223 -10.45 13.99 18.48
C HIS A 223 -9.59 13.13 17.56
N VAL A 224 -9.91 11.83 17.40
CA VAL A 224 -9.23 10.92 16.47
C VAL A 224 -10.13 10.52 15.31
N VAL A 225 -11.21 9.77 15.58
CA VAL A 225 -12.07 9.20 14.51
C VAL A 225 -12.80 10.29 13.74
N LEU A 226 -13.61 11.12 14.41
CA LEU A 226 -14.35 12.21 13.73
C LEU A 226 -13.44 13.26 13.07
N ARG A 227 -12.25 13.49 13.64
CA ARG A 227 -11.32 14.53 13.17
C ARG A 227 -10.52 14.08 11.95
N PHE A 228 -9.82 12.94 12.07
CA PHE A 228 -8.80 12.54 11.09
C PHE A 228 -9.30 11.51 10.06
N THR A 229 -10.39 10.79 10.34
CA THR A 229 -10.86 9.69 9.46
C THR A 229 -12.08 10.07 8.62
N TYR A 230 -12.28 9.38 7.49
CA TYR A 230 -13.40 9.63 6.59
C TYR A 230 -14.74 9.00 7.05
N PHE A 231 -14.79 8.36 8.22
CA PHE A 231 -15.98 7.64 8.66
C PHE A 231 -17.12 8.60 9.05
N ALA A 232 -18.32 8.27 8.58
CA ALA A 232 -19.56 8.96 8.89
C ALA A 232 -20.64 7.97 9.34
N GLY A 233 -21.60 8.46 10.13
CA GLY A 233 -22.68 7.66 10.68
C GLY A 233 -22.31 6.93 11.98
N GLN A 234 -23.19 7.00 12.98
CA GLN A 234 -22.92 6.57 14.37
C GLN A 234 -22.37 5.14 14.47
N GLN A 235 -22.97 4.19 13.74
CA GLN A 235 -22.56 2.78 13.77
C GLN A 235 -21.12 2.59 13.27
N ARG A 236 -20.75 3.22 12.15
CA ARG A 236 -19.40 3.06 11.58
C ARG A 236 -18.34 3.76 12.42
N ILE A 237 -18.67 4.90 13.03
CA ILE A 237 -17.79 5.60 13.97
C ILE A 237 -17.57 4.74 15.22
N ASN A 238 -18.63 4.18 15.82
CA ASN A 238 -18.51 3.28 16.96
C ASN A 238 -17.65 2.04 16.65
N GLN A 239 -17.83 1.43 15.48
CA GLN A 239 -16.99 0.32 15.02
C GLN A 239 -15.52 0.75 14.92
N ALA A 240 -15.24 1.88 14.24
CA ALA A 240 -13.88 2.39 14.07
C ALA A 240 -13.19 2.73 15.42
N VAL A 241 -13.94 3.17 16.44
CA VAL A 241 -13.41 3.34 17.80
C VAL A 241 -13.01 1.98 18.40
N GLY A 242 -13.87 0.96 18.31
CA GLY A 242 -13.55 -0.39 18.79
C GLY A 242 -12.34 -1.01 18.09
N ASP A 243 -12.26 -0.85 16.76
CA ASP A 243 -11.13 -1.28 15.94
C ASP A 243 -9.82 -0.55 16.35
N LEU A 244 -9.87 0.75 16.64
CA LEU A 244 -8.70 1.50 17.15
C LEU A 244 -8.29 1.08 18.56
N LEU A 245 -9.23 0.76 19.45
CA LEU A 245 -8.91 0.23 20.77
C LEU A 245 -8.12 -1.08 20.65
N ALA A 246 -8.62 -2.02 19.84
CA ALA A 246 -7.95 -3.29 19.59
C ALA A 246 -6.55 -3.10 18.96
N LEU A 247 -6.43 -2.23 17.95
CA LEU A 247 -5.15 -1.90 17.29
C LEU A 247 -4.11 -1.28 18.24
N ASN A 248 -4.57 -0.58 19.28
CA ASN A 248 -3.70 0.12 20.24
C ASN A 248 -3.56 -0.61 21.57
N GLU A 249 -4.09 -1.83 21.69
CA GLU A 249 -4.06 -2.65 22.93
C GLU A 249 -4.74 -1.93 24.12
N LEU A 250 -5.77 -1.12 23.83
CA LEU A 250 -6.53 -0.34 24.81
C LEU A 250 -7.85 -1.04 25.17
N VAL A 251 -8.18 -1.11 26.46
CA VAL A 251 -9.37 -1.81 26.95
C VAL A 251 -10.59 -0.90 27.10
N ASN A 252 -10.41 0.32 27.62
CA ASN A 252 -11.50 1.25 27.91
C ASN A 252 -11.21 2.65 27.30
N VAL A 253 -12.16 3.18 26.52
CA VAL A 253 -12.09 4.54 25.91
C VAL A 253 -11.97 5.63 26.97
N HIS A 254 -12.57 5.44 28.14
CA HIS A 254 -12.68 6.47 29.18
C HIS A 254 -11.46 6.53 30.11
N GLU A 255 -10.55 5.56 30.04
CA GLU A 255 -9.39 5.44 30.94
C GLU A 255 -8.06 5.75 30.24
N ILE A 256 -8.11 6.22 28.99
CA ILE A 256 -6.90 6.49 28.19
C ILE A 256 -6.15 7.70 28.77
N PRO A 257 -4.89 7.55 29.22
CA PRO A 257 -4.14 8.67 29.77
C PRO A 257 -3.82 9.74 28.73
N SER A 258 -3.78 11.01 29.16
CA SER A 258 -3.21 12.08 28.34
C SER A 258 -1.76 11.77 27.96
N GLY A 259 -1.36 12.14 26.74
CA GLY A 259 -0.07 11.81 26.15
C GLY A 259 0.03 10.40 25.54
N THR A 260 -1.01 9.57 25.63
CA THR A 260 -1.06 8.29 24.93
C THR A 260 -0.97 8.50 23.42
N ARG A 261 -0.13 7.69 22.77
CA ARG A 261 0.06 7.71 21.32
C ARG A 261 -0.87 6.70 20.65
N ILE A 262 -1.81 7.19 19.86
CA ILE A 262 -2.77 6.40 19.09
C ILE A 262 -2.22 6.18 17.68
N ARG A 263 -2.07 4.92 17.31
CA ARG A 263 -1.84 4.44 15.93
C ARG A 263 -3.18 4.40 15.20
N ILE A 264 -3.22 4.97 14.01
CA ILE A 264 -4.39 5.01 13.14
C ILE A 264 -3.95 4.45 11.78
N PRO A 265 -4.69 3.53 11.13
CA PRO A 265 -4.32 3.02 9.81
C PRO A 265 -4.20 4.16 8.79
N LEU A 266 -3.10 4.24 8.03
CA LEU A 266 -2.88 5.34 7.08
C LEU A 266 -4.01 5.49 6.06
N HIS A 267 -4.58 4.37 5.62
CA HIS A 267 -5.68 4.38 4.65
C HIS A 267 -6.99 4.97 5.20
N TRP A 268 -7.13 5.14 6.53
CA TRP A 268 -8.30 5.80 7.15
C TRP A 268 -8.19 7.33 7.12
N ILE A 269 -6.97 7.87 6.98
CA ILE A 269 -6.72 9.30 7.12
C ILE A 269 -7.26 10.07 5.91
N ARG A 270 -8.11 11.06 6.19
CA ARG A 270 -8.68 11.95 5.17
C ARG A 270 -7.58 12.71 4.40
N ASN A 271 -7.85 13.00 3.13
CA ASN A 271 -6.91 13.68 2.24
C ASN A 271 -6.51 15.10 2.72
N ASP A 272 -7.35 15.77 3.49
CA ASP A 272 -7.06 17.10 4.04
C ASP A 272 -5.97 17.08 5.13
N PHE A 273 -5.73 15.93 5.78
CA PHE A 273 -4.59 15.70 6.68
C PHE A 273 -3.35 15.11 5.99
N GLN A 274 -3.41 14.88 4.68
CA GLN A 274 -2.25 14.47 3.88
C GLN A 274 -1.63 15.70 3.20
N PHE A 275 -0.30 15.74 3.12
CA PHE A 275 0.40 16.66 2.23
C PHE A 275 0.27 16.18 0.78
N HIS A 276 0.09 17.13 -0.15
CA HIS A 276 0.38 16.84 -1.54
C HIS A 276 1.90 16.72 -1.66
N VAL A 277 2.40 15.51 -1.88
CA VAL A 277 3.84 15.27 -2.06
C VAL A 277 4.21 15.78 -3.46
N PRO A 278 5.05 16.83 -3.61
CA PRO A 278 5.40 17.36 -4.92
C PRO A 278 6.11 16.29 -5.75
N GLY A 279 5.63 16.06 -6.97
CA GLY A 279 6.04 14.94 -7.84
C GLY A 279 5.09 13.74 -7.84
N VAL A 280 4.13 13.66 -6.91
CA VAL A 280 3.10 12.59 -6.84
C VAL A 280 1.69 13.15 -7.08
N TYR A 281 1.54 14.45 -7.33
CA TYR A 281 0.31 15.04 -7.85
C TYR A 281 0.71 16.23 -8.71
N GLN A 282 0.80 16.04 -10.02
CA GLN A 282 0.89 17.18 -10.94
C GLN A 282 -0.50 17.79 -11.09
N GLU A 283 -0.54 19.12 -11.10
CA GLU A 283 -1.77 19.92 -11.07
C GLU A 283 -2.74 19.52 -12.19
N SER A 284 -4.03 19.36 -11.85
CA SER A 284 -5.08 19.44 -12.86
C SER A 284 -5.02 20.80 -13.54
N GLU A 285 -5.12 20.87 -14.87
CA GLU A 285 -4.91 22.08 -15.68
C GLU A 285 -5.95 23.21 -15.51
N SER A 286 -6.63 23.27 -14.37
CA SER A 286 -7.67 24.25 -14.03
C SER A 286 -7.16 25.65 -13.68
N GLU A 287 -5.88 25.85 -13.36
CA GLU A 287 -5.35 27.17 -12.92
C GLU A 287 -4.49 27.92 -13.95
N LYS A 288 -4.30 27.42 -15.17
CA LYS A 288 -3.64 28.15 -16.27
C LYS A 288 -4.55 29.18 -16.96
N ARG A 289 -5.35 29.96 -16.21
CA ARG A 289 -6.19 31.06 -16.74
C ARG A 289 -6.32 32.31 -15.84
N SER A 290 -5.29 32.68 -15.06
CA SER A 290 -5.35 33.95 -14.30
C SER A 290 -4.00 34.58 -13.89
N SER A 291 -3.01 34.69 -14.78
CA SER A 291 -1.89 35.64 -14.57
C SER A 291 -1.09 36.00 -15.83
N SER A 292 -1.60 36.96 -16.61
CA SER A 292 -0.77 37.77 -17.51
C SER A 292 -0.67 39.19 -16.92
N PRO A 293 0.53 39.74 -16.69
CA PRO A 293 0.68 41.05 -16.04
C PRO A 293 0.29 42.20 -16.97
N PRO A 294 -0.19 43.34 -16.44
CA PRO A 294 -0.56 44.49 -17.24
C PRO A 294 0.68 45.23 -17.74
N ASN A 295 0.77 45.50 -19.04
CA ASN A 295 1.74 46.45 -19.56
C ASN A 295 1.02 47.57 -20.31
N SER A 296 1.33 48.81 -19.95
CA SER A 296 0.61 50.00 -20.38
C SER A 296 1.30 50.69 -21.55
N LYS A 297 0.53 51.02 -22.60
CA LYS A 297 0.82 52.11 -23.55
C LYS A 297 -0.43 52.46 -24.38
N LYS A 298 -0.89 53.70 -24.23
CA LYS A 298 -1.88 54.42 -25.06
C LYS A 298 -1.16 55.18 -26.20
N PRO A 299 -1.86 55.89 -27.12
CA PRO A 299 -3.26 55.81 -27.55
C PRO A 299 -3.41 55.69 -29.10
N GLY A 300 -4.63 55.59 -29.63
CA GLY A 300 -4.87 55.78 -31.07
C GLY A 300 -6.34 55.79 -31.52
N ILE A 301 -6.83 56.99 -31.85
CA ILE A 301 -7.92 57.29 -32.81
C ILE A 301 -9.36 56.97 -32.37
N CYS A 302 -10.21 58.00 -32.47
CA CYS A 302 -11.66 57.92 -32.30
C CYS A 302 -12.37 57.68 -33.64
N ALA A 303 -13.51 57.00 -33.61
CA ALA A 303 -14.60 57.17 -34.58
C ALA A 303 -15.93 57.03 -33.83
N GLU A 304 -16.89 57.90 -34.14
CA GLU A 304 -18.20 57.97 -33.50
C GLU A 304 -19.09 56.79 -33.90
N TYR A 305 -20.06 56.41 -33.06
CA TYR A 305 -21.46 56.25 -33.50
C TYR A 305 -22.44 56.29 -32.31
N HIS A 306 -23.66 56.75 -32.60
CA HIS A 306 -24.69 57.23 -31.68
C HIS A 306 -25.39 56.21 -30.75
N SER A 307 -26.02 56.78 -29.69
CA SER A 307 -27.30 56.39 -29.05
C SER A 307 -27.35 55.11 -28.19
N CYS A 308 -28.14 55.02 -27.10
CA CYS A 308 -29.09 55.96 -26.46
C CYS A 308 -28.91 55.94 -24.93
N ILE A 309 -29.43 56.97 -24.27
CA ILE A 309 -29.59 57.10 -22.80
C ILE A 309 -30.92 56.44 -22.40
N GLU A 310 -30.96 55.79 -21.22
CA GLU A 310 -31.95 56.08 -20.16
C GLU A 310 -31.55 55.46 -18.81
N GLU A 311 -31.47 56.31 -17.78
CA GLU A 311 -31.25 55.99 -16.35
C GLU A 311 -32.62 55.72 -15.69
N GLU A 312 -32.74 54.85 -14.67
CA GLU A 312 -33.04 55.15 -13.23
C GLU A 312 -33.89 53.96 -12.66
N VAL A 313 -34.11 53.69 -11.37
CA VAL A 313 -33.43 53.91 -10.07
C VAL A 313 -33.95 52.83 -9.08
N PRO A 314 -33.18 52.34 -8.09
CA PRO A 314 -33.63 51.30 -7.15
C PRO A 314 -34.56 51.82 -6.03
N PRO A 315 -35.21 50.91 -5.26
CA PRO A 315 -34.80 50.81 -3.84
C PRO A 315 -34.90 49.39 -3.20
N SER A 316 -34.33 49.28 -1.99
CA SER A 316 -34.22 48.09 -1.10
C SER A 316 -35.37 48.05 -0.03
N PRO A 317 -35.24 47.38 1.14
CA PRO A 317 -35.20 45.93 1.47
C PRO A 317 -36.32 45.53 2.50
N LEU A 318 -36.09 44.47 3.32
CA LEU A 318 -36.88 43.92 4.48
C LEU A 318 -37.87 42.77 4.11
N GLN A 319 -38.21 41.78 4.96
CA GLN A 319 -37.99 41.61 6.41
C GLN A 319 -37.96 40.12 6.88
N GLN A 320 -37.57 39.89 8.14
CA GLN A 320 -37.59 38.61 8.89
C GLN A 320 -39.01 38.05 9.16
N SER A 321 -39.07 36.75 9.49
CA SER A 321 -40.04 36.17 10.42
C SER A 321 -39.50 34.90 11.11
N ASP A 322 -40.02 34.61 12.31
CA ASP A 322 -39.35 33.81 13.34
C ASP A 322 -39.81 32.33 13.50
N HIS A 323 -39.00 31.62 14.29
CA HIS A 323 -39.24 30.36 15.02
C HIS A 323 -40.63 30.22 15.70
N PRO A 324 -41.11 28.97 16.01
CA PRO A 324 -40.70 28.28 17.25
C PRO A 324 -40.59 26.73 17.21
N SER A 325 -40.23 26.21 18.38
CA SER A 325 -39.73 24.87 18.73
C SER A 325 -40.75 23.91 19.38
N SER A 326 -40.49 22.59 19.29
CA SER A 326 -40.89 21.55 20.27
C SER A 326 -39.86 20.41 20.19
N SER A 327 -39.01 20.17 21.19
CA SER A 327 -39.25 19.52 22.51
C SER A 327 -39.33 17.98 22.44
N ASP A 328 -38.41 17.36 23.18
CA ASP A 328 -38.45 16.03 23.80
C ASP A 328 -38.74 14.77 22.96
N ASP A 329 -37.74 13.88 22.92
CA ASP A 329 -38.03 12.45 23.08
C ASP A 329 -36.84 11.71 23.76
N ILE A 330 -37.10 11.21 24.96
CA ILE A 330 -36.20 10.32 25.72
C ILE A 330 -36.70 8.90 25.45
N ASN A 331 -35.90 8.00 24.85
CA ASN A 331 -36.10 6.56 25.08
C ASN A 331 -34.92 5.62 24.75
N HIS A 332 -34.55 4.85 25.78
CA HIS A 332 -34.12 3.44 25.76
C HIS A 332 -33.06 2.93 24.76
N PHE A 333 -31.85 2.72 25.29
CA PHE A 333 -30.93 1.67 24.82
C PHE A 333 -31.31 0.30 25.42
N PRO A 334 -31.48 -0.76 24.62
CA PRO A 334 -31.48 -2.14 25.11
C PRO A 334 -30.05 -2.70 25.19
N ASN A 335 -29.69 -3.26 26.35
CA ASN A 335 -28.44 -3.99 26.54
C ASN A 335 -28.40 -5.27 25.68
N LEU A 336 -27.32 -5.46 24.92
CA LEU A 336 -26.98 -6.73 24.27
C LEU A 336 -25.55 -7.14 24.63
N LEU A 337 -25.40 -7.66 25.85
CA LEU A 337 -24.23 -8.41 26.31
C LEU A 337 -24.69 -9.78 26.84
N SER A 338 -24.76 -10.75 25.94
CA SER A 338 -25.03 -12.15 26.27
C SER A 338 -24.46 -13.06 25.18
N GLY A 339 -23.27 -13.64 25.41
CA GLY A 339 -22.65 -14.53 24.42
C GLY A 339 -21.13 -14.66 24.44
N LEU A 340 -20.49 -14.73 25.62
CA LEU A 340 -19.11 -15.24 25.73
C LEU A 340 -19.12 -16.47 26.65
N PRO A 341 -18.66 -17.65 26.20
CA PRO A 341 -18.52 -18.81 27.05
C PRO A 341 -17.31 -18.67 27.97
N ASN A 342 -17.49 -19.00 29.25
CA ASN A 342 -16.40 -19.08 30.22
C ASN A 342 -15.36 -20.11 29.76
N PHE A 343 -14.10 -19.68 29.60
CA PHE A 343 -12.98 -20.62 29.55
C PHE A 343 -12.51 -20.90 30.98
N ASP A 344 -12.70 -22.15 31.38
CA ASP A 344 -12.34 -22.66 32.71
C ASP A 344 -10.81 -22.70 32.88
N SER A 345 -10.33 -22.23 34.02
CA SER A 345 -8.91 -22.08 34.32
C SER A 345 -8.39 -23.26 35.16
N SER A 346 -8.31 -24.43 34.52
CA SER A 346 -7.51 -25.53 35.07
C SER A 346 -6.75 -26.29 33.99
N LEU A 347 -5.42 -26.18 34.02
CA LEU A 347 -4.46 -27.29 33.92
C LEU A 347 -3.04 -26.76 34.19
N ARG A 348 -2.17 -27.67 34.64
CA ARG A 348 -0.78 -27.41 35.06
C ARG A 348 0.19 -27.50 33.89
#